data_AF-A0A3N1J8I7-F1
#
_entry.id   AF-A0A3N1J8I7-F1
#
_cell.length_a   1.000
_cell.length_b   1.000
_cell.length_c   1.000
_cell.angle_alpha   90.00
_cell.angle_beta   90.00
_cell.angle_gamma   90.00
#
_symmetry.space_group_name_H-M   'P 1'
#
loop_
_entity.id
_entity.type
_entity.pdbx_description
1 polymer ?
#
loop_
_entity_poly.entity_id
_entity_poly.type
_entity_poly.pdbx_seq_one_letter_code
_entity_poly.pdbx_strand_id
1 'polypeptide(L)'
;MDDTVICHIAIADDWEMSRGFGEYEVATRGVHLDETGFVHATTPGRIDSVLAAVFGGLRLPLLRIDLSVPGLRGAGVEVTWVDGVPRIGGPIPMTDEVVLCETAIAAT
;
A
#
# COMPACT_ATOMS: atom_id res chain seq x y z
N MET A 1 -2.40 -19.00 -1.43
CA MET A 1 -2.37 -17.57 -1.14
C MET A 1 -3.70 -17.05 -1.63
N ASP A 2 -4.46 -16.40 -0.76
CA ASP A 2 -5.68 -15.77 -1.22
C ASP A 2 -5.25 -14.55 -2.04
N ASP A 3 -5.42 -14.62 -3.37
CA ASP A 3 -5.19 -13.50 -4.32
C ASP A 3 -6.13 -12.30 -4.04
N THR A 4 -6.83 -12.33 -2.91
CA THR A 4 -7.75 -11.34 -2.38
C THR A 4 -7.07 -10.33 -1.47
N VAL A 5 -5.83 -10.58 -1.01
CA VAL A 5 -5.09 -9.64 -0.14
C VAL A 5 -3.74 -9.28 -0.73
N ILE A 6 -3.51 -7.98 -0.85
CA ILE A 6 -2.21 -7.38 -1.21
C ILE A 6 -1.80 -6.41 -0.10
N CYS A 7 -0.53 -6.03 -0.07
CA CYS A 7 0.01 -5.16 0.97
C CYS A 7 0.64 -3.92 0.36
N HIS A 8 0.40 -2.76 0.98
CA HIS A 8 1.14 -1.53 0.73
C HIS A 8 2.01 -1.19 1.96
N ILE A 9 3.16 -0.56 1.74
CA ILE A 9 4.00 -0.04 2.84
C ILE A 9 3.97 1.49 2.77
N ALA A 10 3.44 2.09 3.83
CA ALA A 10 3.30 3.54 3.96
C ALA A 10 4.22 4.07 5.06
N ILE A 11 4.64 5.33 4.93
CA ILE A 11 5.12 6.11 6.08
C ILE A 11 3.90 6.39 6.96
N ALA A 12 4.03 6.16 8.26
CA ALA A 12 2.90 6.28 9.19
C ALA A 12 2.26 7.68 9.16
N ASP A 13 3.08 8.74 9.15
CA ASP A 13 2.57 10.12 9.14
C ASP A 13 1.77 10.42 7.86
N ASP A 14 2.26 10.01 6.69
CA ASP A 14 1.54 10.21 5.41
C ASP A 14 0.19 9.47 5.42
N TRP A 15 0.18 8.25 5.97
CA TRP A 15 -1.02 7.44 6.11
C TRP A 15 -2.03 8.08 7.05
N GLU A 16 -1.60 8.49 8.25
CA GLU A 16 -2.47 9.14 9.23
C GLU A 16 -3.06 10.46 8.72
N MET A 17 -2.26 11.28 8.03
CA MET A 17 -2.73 12.54 7.44
C MET A 17 -3.83 12.31 6.38
N SER A 18 -3.76 11.19 5.68
CA SER A 18 -4.71 10.85 4.62
C SER A 18 -6.12 10.49 5.15
N ARG A 19 -6.25 10.21 6.45
CA ARG A 19 -7.56 9.95 7.10
C ARG A 19 -8.54 11.11 6.94
N GLY A 20 -8.04 12.34 7.00
CA GLY A 20 -8.87 13.54 6.83
C GLY A 20 -9.44 13.70 5.42
N PHE A 21 -8.79 13.10 4.43
CA PHE A 21 -9.18 13.15 3.01
C PHE A 21 -10.01 11.92 2.61
N GLY A 22 -9.92 10.82 3.37
CA GLY A 22 -10.65 9.57 3.11
C GLY A 22 -9.98 8.67 2.08
N GLU A 23 -8.86 9.10 1.50
CA GLU A 23 -8.09 8.36 0.50
C GLU A 23 -6.59 8.64 0.61
N TYR A 24 -5.77 7.67 0.20
CA TYR A 24 -4.31 7.73 0.22
C TYR A 24 -3.73 7.74 -1.19
N GLU A 25 -2.86 8.71 -1.49
CA GLU A 25 -2.34 9.00 -2.85
C GLU A 25 -0.82 8.93 -2.97
N VAL A 26 -0.11 8.35 -2.00
CA VAL A 26 1.34 8.17 -2.11
C VAL A 26 1.61 6.81 -2.76
N ALA A 27 2.38 6.81 -3.85
CA ALA A 27 2.67 5.60 -4.60
C ALA A 27 3.71 4.72 -3.92
N THR A 28 4.75 5.36 -3.39
CA THR A 28 5.82 4.77 -2.59
C THR A 28 6.58 5.90 -1.88
N ARG A 29 7.61 5.59 -1.07
CA ARG A 29 8.36 6.56 -0.26
C ARG A 29 8.72 7.83 -1.04
N GLY A 30 8.05 8.94 -0.74
CA GLY A 30 8.32 10.26 -1.31
C GLY A 30 7.91 10.45 -2.78
N VAL A 31 7.03 9.60 -3.30
CA VAL A 31 6.54 9.66 -4.69
C VAL A 31 5.02 9.59 -4.71
N HIS A 32 4.36 10.54 -5.36
CA HIS A 32 2.89 10.55 -5.47
C HIS A 32 2.35 9.62 -6.56
N LEU A 33 1.08 9.25 -6.44
CA LEU A 33 0.33 8.48 -7.42
C LEU A 33 0.40 9.10 -8.81
N ASP A 34 0.20 10.42 -8.91
CA ASP A 34 0.22 11.16 -10.18
C ASP A 34 1.55 11.05 -10.94
N GLU A 35 2.65 10.79 -10.23
CA GLU A 35 3.98 10.66 -10.83
C GLU A 35 4.24 9.26 -11.41
N THR A 36 3.68 8.22 -10.78
CA THR A 36 3.95 6.81 -11.13
C THR A 36 2.83 6.16 -11.92
N GLY A 37 1.60 6.68 -11.80
CA GLY A 37 0.38 6.12 -12.35
C GLY A 37 -0.19 4.93 -11.59
N PHE A 38 0.44 4.47 -10.50
CA PHE A 38 -0.10 3.42 -9.62
C PHE A 38 0.57 3.41 -8.24
N VAL A 39 -0.16 2.99 -7.21
CA VAL A 39 0.42 2.71 -5.89
C VAL A 39 1.10 1.33 -5.90
N HIS A 40 2.35 1.30 -5.42
CA HIS A 40 3.13 0.08 -5.32
C HIS A 40 2.56 -0.82 -4.23
N ALA A 41 2.24 -2.06 -4.58
CA ALA A 41 1.85 -3.09 -3.64
C ALA A 41 2.74 -4.33 -3.78
N THR A 42 2.64 -5.22 -2.81
CA THR A 42 3.32 -6.51 -2.78
C THR A 42 2.41 -7.56 -2.16
N THR A 43 2.85 -8.82 -2.14
CA THR A 43 2.16 -9.89 -1.42
C THR A 43 2.66 -9.97 0.02
N PRO A 44 1.86 -10.48 0.99
CA PRO A 44 2.28 -10.65 2.39
C PRO A 44 3.65 -11.32 2.56
N GLY A 45 3.96 -12.36 1.77
CA GLY A 45 5.22 -13.10 1.84
C GLY A 45 6.46 -12.37 1.29
N ARG A 46 6.31 -11.14 0.78
CA ARG A 46 7.40 -10.35 0.17
C ARG A 46 7.73 -9.07 0.94
N ILE A 47 7.07 -8.81 2.06
CA ILE A 47 7.23 -7.56 2.84
C ILE A 47 8.69 -7.33 3.23
N ASP A 48 9.37 -8.32 3.80
CA ASP A 48 10.76 -8.16 4.26
C ASP A 48 11.71 -7.82 3.12
N SER A 49 11.51 -8.45 1.95
CA SER A 49 12.31 -8.15 0.75
C SER A 49 12.07 -6.73 0.23
N VAL A 50 10.83 -6.24 0.25
CA VAL A 50 10.50 -4.86 -0.16
C VAL A 50 11.02 -3.85 0.85
N LEU A 51 10.92 -4.14 2.15
CA LEU A 51 11.46 -3.31 3.21
C LEU A 51 12.97 -3.07 3.01
N ALA A 52 13.73 -4.14 2.84
CA ALA A 52 15.18 -4.06 2.63
C ALA A 52 15.53 -3.28 1.34
N ALA A 53 14.81 -3.52 0.24
CA ALA A 53 15.14 -2.95 -1.07
C ALA A 53 14.71 -1.48 -1.23
N VAL A 54 13.56 -1.08 -0.68
CA VAL A 54 12.93 0.23 -0.94
C VAL A 54 13.02 1.16 0.26
N PHE A 55 12.89 0.60 1.46
CA PHE A 55 12.82 1.36 2.72
C PHE A 55 14.08 1.24 3.58
N GLY A 56 15.11 0.54 3.10
CA GLY A 56 16.40 0.41 3.78
C GLY A 56 16.98 1.76 4.21
N GLY A 57 17.43 1.84 5.46
CA GLY A 57 18.00 3.05 6.04
C GLY A 57 17.01 4.18 6.34
N LEU A 58 15.71 4.00 6.08
CA LEU A 58 14.69 4.95 6.50
C LEU A 58 14.51 4.88 8.02
N ARG A 59 14.49 6.04 8.69
CA ARG A 59 14.29 6.17 10.14
C ARG A 59 12.88 6.67 10.52
N LEU A 60 11.97 6.68 9.56
CA LEU A 60 10.57 7.05 9.79
C LEU A 60 9.77 5.80 10.17
N PRO A 61 8.74 5.92 11.03
CA PRO A 61 7.83 4.83 11.31
C PRO A 61 7.11 4.37 10.03
N LEU A 62 6.97 3.06 9.88
CA LEU A 62 6.33 2.44 8.72
C LEU A 62 5.13 1.62 9.15
N LEU A 63 4.13 1.58 8.27
CA LEU A 63 2.97 0.71 8.37
C LEU A 63 2.96 -0.25 7.19
N ARG A 64 2.66 -1.51 7.46
CA ARG A 64 2.11 -2.44 6.47
C ARG A 64 0.59 -2.30 6.50
N ILE A 65 0.02 -2.03 5.35
CA ILE A 65 -1.42 -1.95 5.14
C ILE A 65 -1.85 -3.19 4.35
N ASP A 66 -2.65 -4.05 4.96
CA ASP A 66 -3.27 -5.17 4.26
C ASP A 66 -4.56 -4.71 3.60
N LEU A 67 -4.64 -4.91 2.29
CA LEU A 67 -5.69 -4.37 1.45
C LEU A 67 -6.50 -5.49 0.79
N SER A 68 -7.82 -5.34 0.83
CA SER A 68 -8.79 -6.19 0.14
C SER A 68 -8.82 -5.86 -1.35
N VAL A 69 -8.39 -6.80 -2.20
CA VAL A 69 -8.53 -6.69 -3.67
C VAL A 69 -10.01 -6.59 -4.08
N PRO A 70 -10.96 -7.37 -3.51
CA PRO A 70 -12.38 -7.18 -3.75
C PRO A 70 -12.88 -5.80 -3.28
N GLY A 71 -12.41 -5.31 -2.13
CA GLY A 71 -12.77 -3.99 -1.60
C GLY A 71 -12.32 -2.86 -2.52
N LEU A 72 -11.06 -2.89 -2.94
CA LEU A 72 -10.50 -1.93 -3.92
C LEU A 72 -11.34 -1.91 -5.20
N ARG A 73 -11.63 -3.09 -5.76
CA ARG A 73 -12.47 -3.20 -6.96
C ARG A 73 -13.90 -2.72 -6.74
N GLY A 74 -14.48 -2.99 -5.57
CA GLY A 74 -15.80 -2.51 -5.17
C GLY A 74 -15.87 -0.98 -5.07
N ALA A 75 -14.76 -0.35 -4.69
CA ALA A 75 -14.60 1.10 -4.68
C ALA A 75 -14.20 1.70 -6.05
N GLY A 76 -14.12 0.88 -7.10
CA GLY A 76 -13.76 1.34 -8.45
C GLY A 76 -12.26 1.47 -8.71
N VAL A 77 -11.41 0.97 -7.82
CA VAL A 77 -9.95 0.99 -7.97
C VAL A 77 -9.47 -0.29 -8.64
N GLU A 78 -8.81 -0.15 -9.78
CA GLU A 78 -8.26 -1.29 -10.50
C GLU A 78 -7.03 -1.88 -9.78
N VAL A 79 -6.94 -3.20 -9.75
CA VAL A 79 -5.74 -3.93 -9.31
C VAL A 79 -5.23 -4.78 -10.46
N THR A 80 -4.05 -4.43 -10.98
CA THR A 80 -3.37 -5.16 -12.05
C THR A 80 -2.16 -5.91 -11.50
N TRP A 81 -1.74 -6.96 -12.21
CA TRP A 81 -0.57 -7.76 -11.84
C TRP A 81 0.43 -7.74 -12.99
N VAL A 82 1.65 -7.31 -12.71
CA VAL A 82 2.75 -7.25 -13.69
C VAL A 82 3.92 -8.04 -13.15
N ASP A 83 4.32 -9.10 -13.84
CA ASP A 83 5.38 -10.02 -13.41
C ASP A 83 5.19 -10.55 -11.97
N GLY A 84 3.92 -10.82 -11.60
CA GLY A 84 3.56 -11.29 -10.25
C GLY A 84 3.60 -10.23 -9.16
N VAL A 85 3.70 -8.94 -9.51
CA VAL A 85 3.67 -7.81 -8.58
C VAL A 85 2.35 -7.04 -8.75
N PRO A 86 1.56 -6.85 -7.68
CA PRO A 86 0.32 -6.10 -7.77
C PRO A 86 0.58 -4.59 -7.87
N ARG A 87 -0.26 -3.90 -8.64
CA ARG A 87 -0.30 -2.45 -8.79
C ARG A 87 -1.72 -1.96 -8.57
N ILE A 88 -1.87 -0.92 -7.75
CA ILE A 88 -3.17 -0.31 -7.45
C ILE A 88 -3.30 0.93 -8.33
N GLY A 89 -4.24 0.92 -9.27
CA GLY A 89 -4.35 1.93 -10.34
C GLY A 89 -4.99 3.26 -9.92
N GLY A 90 -5.15 3.52 -8.63
CA GLY A 90 -5.84 4.70 -8.12
C GLY A 90 -5.53 4.94 -6.65
N PRO A 91 -6.12 6.01 -6.05
CA PRO A 91 -6.01 6.25 -4.62
C PRO A 91 -6.54 5.05 -3.83
N ILE A 92 -6.00 4.81 -2.63
CA ILE A 92 -6.50 3.76 -1.73
C ILE A 92 -7.59 4.37 -0.83
N PRO A 93 -8.87 3.96 -0.95
CA PRO A 93 -9.92 4.41 -0.04
C PRO A 93 -9.66 3.92 1.39
N MET A 94 -9.89 4.78 2.37
CA MET A 94 -9.65 4.48 3.79
C MET A 94 -10.88 3.88 4.48
N THR A 95 -11.56 2.94 3.81
CA THR A 95 -12.76 2.28 4.33
C THR A 95 -12.43 0.88 4.84
N ASP A 96 -13.27 0.36 5.75
CA ASP A 96 -13.08 -0.97 6.35
C ASP A 96 -13.19 -2.11 5.31
N GLU A 97 -13.87 -1.88 4.18
CA GLU A 97 -13.95 -2.84 3.07
C GLU A 97 -12.63 -2.96 2.32
N VAL A 98 -11.82 -1.89 2.30
CA VAL A 98 -10.53 -1.80 1.61
C VAL A 98 -9.38 -2.10 2.56
N VAL A 99 -9.34 -1.45 3.71
CA VAL A 99 -8.24 -1.53 4.70
C VAL A 99 -8.57 -2.59 5.73
N LEU A 100 -7.91 -3.75 5.62
CA LEU A 100 -8.19 -4.90 6.47
C LEU A 100 -7.38 -4.89 7.76
N CYS A 101 -6.13 -4.42 7.69
CA CYS A 101 -5.25 -4.37 8.84
C CYS A 101 -4.12 -3.36 8.63
N GLU A 102 -3.69 -2.75 9.73
CA GLU A 102 -2.57 -1.82 9.79
C GLU A 102 -1.59 -2.32 10.84
N THR A 103 -0.38 -2.65 10.41
CA THR A 103 0.64 -3.23 11.27
C THR A 103 1.88 -2.36 11.26
N ALA A 104 2.30 -1.87 12.42
CA ALA A 104 3.58 -1.20 12.57
C ALA A 104 4.73 -2.14 12.24
N ILE A 105 5.62 -1.70 11.36
CA ILE A 105 6.80 -2.45 10.90
C ILE A 105 8.04 -1.56 10.95
N ALA A 106 9.20 -2.18 11.09
CA ALA A 106 10.48 -1.48 11.09
C ALA A 106 11.30 -1.90 9.87
N ALA A 107 11.88 -0.92 9.17
CA ALA A 107 12.95 -1.21 8.23
C ALA A 107 14.14 -1.78 9.01
N THR A 108 14.61 -2.96 8.61
CA THR A 108 15.76 -3.63 9.23
C THR A 108 17.07 -3.10 8.69
#